data_AF-G4ZPI5-F1
#
_entry.id   AF-G4ZPI5-F1
#
_cell.length_a   1.000
_cell.length_b   1.000
_cell.length_c   1.000
_cell.angle_alpha   90.00
_cell.angle_beta   90.00
_cell.angle_gamma   90.00
#
_symmetry.space_group_name_H-M   'P 1'
#
loop_
_entity.id
_entity.type
_entity.pdbx_description
1 polymer ?
#
loop_
_entity_poly.entity_id
_entity_poly.type
_entity_poly.pdbx_seq_one_letter_code
_entity_poly.pdbx_strand_id
1 'polypeptide(L)'
;EELKTYPAGHVYAFQENGWMDRHVWVRYCKELLKFEVDAPSVLLLGNFDCHVSEEEQRVVADETGATVVPLPANSTAVCQPLDVGVMGPLKKSLRALWLKEQSDDEDKETTKEKRLALIKRTIAAWELMSADTIFAAFEKAIPKFPTMKI
;
A
#
# COMPACT_ATOMS: atom_id res chain seq x y z
N GLU A 1 9.82 1.86 21.78
CA GLU A 1 9.43 0.55 22.33
C GLU A 1 8.04 0.06 21.93
N GLU A 2 7.20 0.86 21.25
CA GLU A 2 5.85 0.46 20.81
C GLU A 2 5.83 -0.56 19.66
N LEU A 3 6.77 -0.49 18.71
CA LEU A 3 6.81 -1.44 17.59
C LEU A 3 6.92 -2.91 18.03
N LYS A 4 7.52 -3.17 19.20
CA LYS A 4 7.65 -4.53 19.76
C LYS A 4 6.30 -5.14 20.18
N THR A 5 5.26 -4.32 20.34
CA THR A 5 3.92 -4.77 20.73
C THR A 5 2.99 -5.00 19.53
N TYR A 6 3.44 -4.66 18.32
CA TYR A 6 2.65 -4.85 17.11
C TYR A 6 2.68 -6.31 16.65
N PRO A 7 1.64 -6.79 15.93
CA PRO A 7 1.60 -8.15 15.41
C PRO A 7 2.88 -8.51 14.63
N ALA A 8 3.40 -9.71 14.84
CA ALA A 8 4.55 -10.21 14.09
C ALA A 8 4.18 -10.50 12.62
N GLY A 9 5.18 -10.60 11.73
CA GLY A 9 4.98 -10.93 10.32
C GLY A 9 4.70 -9.74 9.40
N HIS A 10 4.81 -8.50 9.92
CA HIS A 10 4.61 -7.28 9.14
C HIS A 10 5.78 -6.30 9.31
N VAL A 11 5.99 -5.45 8.31
CA VAL A 11 6.97 -4.35 8.36
C VAL A 11 6.28 -3.07 8.77
N TYR A 12 6.81 -2.43 9.81
CA TYR A 12 6.26 -1.18 10.35
C TYR A 12 7.27 -0.05 10.24
N ALA A 13 6.84 1.08 9.69
CA ALA A 13 7.58 2.33 9.68
C ALA A 13 6.73 3.45 10.28
N PHE A 14 7.39 4.38 10.97
CA PHE A 14 6.76 5.57 11.51
C PHE A 14 7.45 6.80 10.95
N GLN A 15 6.64 7.74 10.46
CA GLN A 15 7.08 9.03 9.98
C GLN A 15 6.12 10.06 10.56
N GLU A 16 6.65 11.14 11.14
CA GLU A 16 5.89 12.10 11.96
C GLU A 16 4.69 12.72 11.23
N ASN A 17 4.85 12.97 9.94
CA ASN A 17 3.84 13.58 9.07
C ASN A 17 3.01 12.53 8.30
N GLY A 18 3.25 11.24 8.53
CA GLY A 18 2.47 10.15 7.94
C GLY A 18 2.63 9.94 6.43
N TRP A 19 3.68 10.49 5.80
CA TRP A 19 3.98 10.26 4.39
C TRP A 19 5.24 9.41 4.20
N MET A 20 5.36 8.81 3.02
CA MET A 20 6.51 7.99 2.65
C MET A 20 7.65 8.89 2.17
N ASP A 21 8.64 9.13 3.02
CA ASP A 21 9.88 9.78 2.62
C ASP A 21 10.89 8.77 2.07
N ARG A 22 12.04 9.27 1.58
CA ARG A 22 13.14 8.44 1.05
C ARG A 22 13.58 7.36 2.04
N HIS A 23 13.65 7.68 3.34
CA HIS A 23 14.08 6.71 4.34
C HIS A 23 13.08 5.56 4.47
N VAL A 24 11.78 5.86 4.53
CA VAL A 24 10.72 4.84 4.56
C VAL A 24 10.66 4.04 3.25
N TRP A 25 10.85 4.69 2.10
CA TRP A 25 10.82 4.04 0.79
C TRP A 25 11.97 3.03 0.60
N VAL A 26 13.21 3.44 0.89
CA VAL A 26 14.38 2.54 0.82
C VAL A 26 14.19 1.35 1.75
N ARG A 27 13.64 1.57 2.94
CA ARG A 27 13.31 0.51 3.88
C ARG A 27 12.26 -0.45 3.33
N TYR A 28 11.19 0.08 2.73
CA TYR A 28 10.15 -0.72 2.08
C TYR A 28 10.73 -1.63 0.97
N CYS A 29 11.62 -1.09 0.14
CA CYS A 29 12.28 -1.87 -0.92
C CYS A 29 13.14 -3.02 -0.33
N LYS A 30 13.95 -2.70 0.69
CA LYS A 30 14.92 -3.62 1.30
C LYS A 30 14.32 -4.68 2.22
N GLU A 31 13.28 -4.33 2.97
CA GLU A 31 12.73 -5.19 4.02
C GLU A 31 11.45 -5.92 3.60
N LEU A 32 10.76 -5.46 2.56
CA LEU A 32 9.50 -6.05 2.11
C LEU A 32 9.50 -6.36 0.62
N LEU A 33 9.57 -5.33 -0.24
CA LEU A 33 9.26 -5.48 -1.65
C LEU A 33 10.09 -6.54 -2.35
N LYS A 34 11.41 -6.62 -2.08
CA LYS A 34 12.31 -7.61 -2.70
C LYS A 34 11.95 -9.07 -2.44
N PHE A 35 11.15 -9.35 -1.42
CA PHE A 35 10.68 -10.70 -1.10
C PHE A 35 9.29 -11.00 -1.67
N GLU A 36 8.58 -9.98 -2.13
CA GLU A 36 7.20 -10.06 -2.61
C GLU A 36 7.08 -9.95 -4.14
N VAL A 37 8.19 -9.72 -4.83
CA VAL A 37 8.24 -9.61 -6.30
C VAL A 37 9.32 -10.50 -6.89
N ASP A 38 8.99 -11.16 -7.99
CA ASP A 38 9.96 -11.88 -8.81
C ASP A 38 10.50 -10.97 -9.92
N ALA A 39 11.77 -11.14 -10.29
CA ALA A 39 12.37 -10.48 -11.44
C ALA A 39 12.26 -11.36 -12.70
N PRO A 40 11.94 -10.80 -13.89
CA PRO A 40 11.61 -9.40 -14.13
C PRO A 40 10.14 -9.07 -13.82
N SER A 41 9.89 -7.91 -13.22
CA SER A 41 8.54 -7.40 -12.95
C SER A 41 8.43 -5.89 -13.18
N VAL A 42 7.19 -5.41 -13.24
CA VAL A 42 6.87 -3.98 -13.40
C VAL A 42 6.18 -3.48 -12.13
N LEU A 43 6.72 -2.39 -11.58
CA LEU A 43 6.15 -1.70 -10.42
C LEU A 43 5.45 -0.41 -10.88
N LEU A 44 4.11 -0.42 -10.85
CA LEU A 44 3.28 0.74 -11.19
C LEU A 44 3.15 1.67 -9.99
N LEU A 45 3.67 2.90 -10.10
CA LEU A 45 3.66 3.89 -9.02
C LEU A 45 2.98 5.19 -9.43
N GLY A 46 2.34 5.86 -8.47
CA GLY A 46 1.92 7.26 -8.66
C GLY A 46 3.13 8.18 -8.84
N ASN A 47 2.92 9.33 -9.47
CA ASN A 47 3.98 10.29 -9.83
C ASN A 47 4.49 11.12 -8.63
N PHE A 48 4.63 10.51 -7.46
CA PHE A 48 5.20 11.18 -6.29
C PHE A 48 6.72 11.15 -6.37
N ASP A 49 7.36 12.30 -6.15
CA ASP A 49 8.78 12.51 -6.48
C ASP A 49 9.72 11.51 -5.80
N CYS A 50 9.45 11.12 -4.55
CA CYS A 50 10.28 10.14 -3.83
C CYS A 50 10.14 8.70 -4.34
N HIS A 51 9.21 8.42 -5.25
CA HIS A 51 9.03 7.11 -5.86
C HIS A 51 9.60 7.04 -7.28
N VAL A 52 9.59 8.16 -8.00
CA VAL A 52 9.81 8.18 -9.46
C VAL A 52 11.07 8.95 -9.87
N SER A 53 11.78 9.58 -8.94
CA SER A 53 13.11 10.13 -9.25
C SER A 53 14.06 9.02 -9.72
N GLU A 54 15.03 9.37 -10.56
CA GLU A 54 15.98 8.40 -11.14
C GLU A 54 16.73 7.62 -10.05
N GLU A 55 17.10 8.29 -8.96
CA GLU A 55 17.79 7.66 -7.83
C GLU A 55 16.92 6.59 -7.15
N GLU A 56 15.62 6.84 -7.01
CA GLU A 56 14.69 5.93 -6.33
C GLU A 56 14.27 4.77 -7.22
N GLN A 57 14.19 4.99 -8.54
CA GLN A 57 14.03 3.90 -9.50
C GLN A 57 15.22 2.94 -9.48
N ARG A 58 16.44 3.46 -9.32
CA ARG A 58 17.65 2.63 -9.16
C ARG A 58 17.59 1.79 -7.89
N VAL A 59 17.11 2.34 -6.77
CA VAL A 59 16.91 1.57 -5.52
C VAL A 59 15.98 0.38 -5.76
N VAL A 60 14.86 0.59 -6.46
CA VAL A 60 13.94 -0.52 -6.80
C VAL A 60 14.62 -1.55 -7.69
N ALA A 61 15.32 -1.10 -8.74
CA ALA A 61 16.00 -2.00 -9.68
C ALA A 61 17.09 -2.83 -8.99
N ASP A 62 17.90 -2.23 -8.14
CA ASP A 62 19.01 -2.89 -7.44
C ASP A 62 18.52 -3.88 -6.39
N GLU A 63 17.48 -3.53 -5.62
CA GLU A 63 16.97 -4.39 -4.55
C GLU A 63 16.05 -5.52 -5.05
N THR A 64 15.34 -5.30 -6.17
CA THR A 64 14.23 -6.18 -6.58
C THR A 64 14.34 -6.69 -8.02
N GLY A 65 15.14 -6.05 -8.87
CA GLY A 65 15.14 -6.30 -10.32
C GLY A 65 13.88 -5.83 -11.06
N ALA A 66 12.94 -5.15 -10.37
CA ALA A 66 11.74 -4.61 -10.99
C ALA A 66 12.02 -3.28 -11.72
N THR A 67 11.25 -3.04 -12.79
CA THR A 67 11.25 -1.75 -13.50
C THR A 67 10.10 -0.88 -12.99
N VAL A 68 10.41 0.35 -12.56
CA VAL A 68 9.39 1.32 -12.16
C VAL A 68 8.73 1.92 -13.39
N VAL A 69 7.39 1.93 -13.40
CA VAL A 69 6.60 2.60 -14.42
C VAL A 69 5.71 3.65 -13.73
N PRO A 70 6.05 4.95 -13.85
CA PRO A 70 5.23 6.00 -13.28
C PRO A 70 3.92 6.12 -14.06
N LEU A 71 2.82 6.26 -13.34
CA LEU A 71 1.52 6.56 -13.94
C LEU A 71 1.51 7.98 -14.51
N PRO A 72 0.79 8.23 -15.62
CA PRO A 72 0.58 9.58 -16.12
C PRO A 72 0.05 10.52 -15.03
N ALA A 73 0.44 11.80 -15.08
CA ALA A 73 -0.02 12.79 -14.11
C ALA A 73 -1.56 12.82 -14.06
N ASN A 74 -2.13 12.93 -12.85
CA ASN A 74 -3.57 12.98 -12.59
C ASN A 74 -4.38 11.76 -13.06
N SER A 75 -3.72 10.62 -13.30
CA SER A 75 -4.40 9.40 -13.77
C SER A 75 -4.69 8.37 -12.68
N THR A 76 -4.29 8.60 -11.44
CA THR A 76 -4.36 7.61 -10.36
C THR A 76 -5.76 7.00 -10.17
N ALA A 77 -6.80 7.83 -10.22
CA ALA A 77 -8.19 7.41 -10.08
C ALA A 77 -8.69 6.47 -11.21
N VAL A 78 -7.96 6.37 -12.32
CA VAL A 78 -8.32 5.57 -13.49
C VAL A 78 -7.30 4.45 -13.74
N CYS A 79 -6.01 4.70 -13.50
CA CYS A 79 -4.92 3.83 -13.89
C CYS A 79 -4.22 3.13 -12.73
N GLN A 80 -4.47 3.52 -11.47
CA GLN A 80 -3.88 2.82 -10.32
C GLN A 80 -4.83 1.72 -9.81
N PRO A 81 -4.44 0.43 -9.88
CA PRO A 81 -5.29 -0.66 -9.40
C PRO A 81 -5.74 -0.49 -7.94
N LEU A 82 -4.82 0.02 -7.10
CA LEU A 82 -5.09 0.29 -5.69
C LEU A 82 -6.32 1.20 -5.53
N ASP A 83 -6.31 2.36 -6.18
CA ASP A 83 -7.41 3.33 -6.10
C ASP A 83 -8.67 2.86 -6.84
N VAL A 84 -8.52 2.21 -8.00
CA VAL A 84 -9.61 1.84 -8.89
C VAL A 84 -10.48 0.69 -8.35
N GLY A 85 -9.87 -0.23 -7.59
CA GLY A 85 -10.53 -1.48 -7.20
C GLY A 85 -10.24 -2.00 -5.80
N VAL A 86 -9.10 -1.68 -5.18
CA VAL A 86 -8.70 -2.27 -3.88
C VAL A 86 -9.14 -1.41 -2.69
N MET A 87 -8.94 -0.09 -2.75
CA MET A 87 -9.18 0.80 -1.62
C MET A 87 -10.65 0.86 -1.19
N GLY A 88 -11.59 0.71 -2.12
CA GLY A 88 -13.03 0.70 -1.83
C GLY A 88 -13.43 -0.48 -0.93
N PRO A 89 -13.20 -1.73 -1.36
CA PRO A 89 -13.41 -2.92 -0.54
C PRO A 89 -12.66 -2.88 0.80
N LEU A 90 -11.38 -2.47 0.80
CA LEU A 90 -10.59 -2.39 2.04
C LEU A 90 -11.23 -1.42 3.06
N LYS A 91 -11.61 -0.21 2.63
CA LYS A 91 -12.28 0.79 3.47
C LYS A 91 -13.63 0.29 3.98
N LYS A 92 -14.38 -0.47 3.17
CA LYS A 92 -15.66 -1.08 3.58
C LYS A 92 -15.44 -2.11 4.69
N SER A 93 -14.44 -2.99 4.56
CA SER A 93 -14.08 -3.98 5.58
C SER A 93 -13.58 -3.32 6.87
N LEU A 94 -12.70 -2.31 6.76
CA LEU A 94 -12.25 -1.52 7.90
C LEU A 94 -13.43 -0.91 8.67
N ARG A 95 -14.39 -0.28 7.96
CA ARG A 95 -15.57 0.31 8.60
C ARG A 95 -16.44 -0.74 9.28
N ALA A 96 -16.66 -1.88 8.63
CA ALA A 96 -17.47 -2.96 9.20
C ALA A 96 -16.84 -3.58 10.46
N LEU A 97 -15.51 -3.72 10.50
CA LEU A 97 -14.80 -4.21 11.68
C LEU A 97 -14.80 -3.16 12.81
N TRP A 98 -14.55 -1.89 12.50
CA TRP A 98 -14.59 -0.82 13.49
C TRP A 98 -15.96 -0.75 14.19
N LEU A 99 -17.06 -0.87 13.45
CA LEU A 99 -18.41 -0.90 14.02
C LEU A 99 -18.67 -2.10 14.96
N LYS A 100 -17.97 -3.23 14.78
CA LYS A 100 -18.07 -4.41 15.66
C LYS A 100 -17.21 -4.29 16.91
N GLU A 101 -16.16 -3.48 16.84
CA GLU A 101 -15.19 -3.27 17.93
C GLU A 101 -15.62 -2.14 18.87
N GLN A 102 -16.62 -1.34 18.51
CA GLN A 102 -17.11 -0.25 19.37
C GLN A 102 -17.48 -0.78 20.75
N SER A 103 -16.89 -0.15 21.77
CA SER A 103 -17.18 -0.37 23.17
C SER A 103 -17.60 0.94 23.81
N ASP A 104 -18.34 0.89 24.91
CA ASP A 104 -18.83 2.09 25.62
C ASP A 104 -17.69 2.95 26.22
N ASP A 105 -16.42 2.51 26.14
CA ASP A 105 -15.25 3.14 26.78
C ASP A 105 -14.17 3.64 25.77
N GLU A 106 -14.47 3.76 24.47
CA GLU A 106 -13.53 4.22 23.41
C GLU A 106 -12.87 5.60 23.70
N ASP A 107 -13.55 6.44 24.49
CA ASP A 107 -13.05 7.76 24.91
C ASP A 107 -11.90 7.69 25.94
N LYS A 108 -11.66 6.52 26.56
CA LYS A 108 -10.57 6.32 27.53
C LYS A 108 -9.30 5.73 26.92
N GLU A 109 -9.33 5.29 25.67
CA GLU A 109 -8.17 4.66 25.02
C GLU A 109 -7.03 5.67 24.76
N THR A 110 -5.81 5.23 25.06
CA THR A 110 -4.59 5.97 24.74
C THR A 110 -4.33 5.97 23.22
N THR A 111 -3.52 6.93 22.74
CA THR A 111 -3.14 6.98 21.32
C THR A 111 -2.44 5.70 20.84
N LYS A 112 -1.70 5.01 21.73
CA LYS A 112 -1.02 3.74 21.42
C LYS A 112 -2.02 2.61 21.20
N GLU A 113 -3.03 2.52 22.05
CA GLU A 113 -4.10 1.52 21.92
C GLU A 113 -4.91 1.75 20.65
N LYS A 114 -5.27 3.01 20.35
CA LYS A 114 -5.96 3.36 19.09
C LYS A 114 -5.16 2.97 17.85
N ARG A 115 -3.83 3.19 17.86
CA ARG A 115 -2.95 2.75 16.76
C ARG A 115 -2.89 1.22 16.64
N LEU A 116 -2.71 0.52 17.75
CA LEU A 116 -2.67 -0.94 17.74
C LEU A 116 -3.99 -1.55 17.25
N ALA A 117 -5.13 -1.00 17.68
CA ALA A 117 -6.45 -1.38 17.21
C ALA A 117 -6.58 -1.17 15.69
N LEU A 118 -6.15 0.00 15.19
CA LEU A 118 -6.16 0.29 13.75
C LEU A 118 -5.28 -0.69 12.94
N ILE A 119 -4.09 -1.03 13.46
CA ILE A 119 -3.18 -1.99 12.81
C ILE A 119 -3.83 -3.37 12.72
N LYS A 120 -4.33 -3.90 13.84
CA LYS A 120 -5.01 -5.21 13.88
C LYS A 120 -6.21 -5.25 12.95
N ARG A 121 -7.00 -4.17 12.93
CA ARG A 121 -8.16 -4.04 12.05
C ARG A 121 -7.77 -3.99 10.58
N THR A 122 -6.68 -3.31 10.25
CA THR A 122 -6.17 -3.24 8.86
C THR A 122 -5.69 -4.60 8.37
N ILE A 123 -4.98 -5.35 9.23
CA ILE A 123 -4.56 -6.73 8.93
C ILE A 123 -5.79 -7.61 8.67
N ALA A 124 -6.75 -7.63 9.61
CA ALA A 124 -7.97 -8.42 9.46
C ALA A 124 -8.80 -8.01 8.22
N ALA A 125 -8.87 -6.70 7.91
CA ALA A 125 -9.56 -6.22 6.72
C ALA A 125 -8.87 -6.67 5.42
N TRP A 126 -7.53 -6.75 5.41
CA TRP A 126 -6.75 -7.23 4.28
C TRP A 126 -6.92 -8.75 4.08
N GLU A 127 -6.90 -9.54 5.16
CA GLU A 127 -7.09 -11.00 5.11
C GLU A 127 -8.48 -11.42 4.59
N LEU A 128 -9.49 -10.56 4.75
CA LEU A 128 -10.83 -10.78 4.19
C LEU A 128 -10.89 -10.52 2.67
N MET A 129 -9.88 -9.89 2.08
CA MET A 129 -9.88 -9.55 0.67
C MET A 129 -9.48 -10.75 -0.19
N SER A 130 -10.28 -11.03 -1.22
CA SER A 130 -9.99 -12.11 -2.17
C SER A 130 -8.96 -11.70 -3.22
N ALA A 131 -8.19 -12.68 -3.71
CA ALA A 131 -7.31 -12.49 -4.86
C ALA A 131 -8.08 -12.01 -6.11
N ASP A 132 -9.31 -12.48 -6.32
CA ASP A 132 -10.18 -12.04 -7.41
C ASP A 132 -10.44 -10.53 -7.40
N THR A 133 -10.54 -9.92 -6.21
CA THR A 133 -10.67 -8.46 -6.07
C THR A 133 -9.42 -7.74 -6.58
N ILE A 134 -8.23 -8.31 -6.31
CA ILE A 134 -6.97 -7.78 -6.81
C ILE A 134 -6.90 -7.93 -8.32
N PHE A 135 -7.17 -9.12 -8.87
CA PHE A 135 -7.14 -9.34 -10.32
C PHE A 135 -8.11 -8.41 -11.07
N ALA A 136 -9.34 -8.28 -10.58
CA ALA A 136 -10.33 -7.38 -11.16
C ALA A 136 -9.88 -5.90 -11.10
N ALA A 137 -9.18 -5.50 -10.04
CA ALA A 137 -8.63 -4.14 -9.93
C ALA A 137 -7.57 -3.86 -11.01
N PHE A 138 -6.66 -4.81 -11.25
CA PHE A 138 -5.66 -4.71 -12.31
C PHE A 138 -6.30 -4.70 -13.71
N GLU A 139 -7.25 -5.60 -13.98
CA GLU A 139 -7.97 -5.63 -15.26
C GLU A 139 -8.72 -4.33 -15.57
N LYS A 140 -9.24 -3.68 -14.53
CA LYS A 140 -9.99 -2.43 -14.67
C LYS A 140 -9.07 -1.22 -14.86
N ALA A 141 -7.92 -1.21 -14.19
CA ALA A 141 -6.99 -0.09 -14.20
C ALA A 141 -6.07 -0.07 -15.44
N ILE A 142 -5.72 -1.25 -15.98
CA ILE A 142 -4.84 -1.36 -17.14
C ILE A 142 -5.69 -1.33 -18.42
N PRO A 143 -5.53 -0.33 -19.31
CA PRO A 143 -6.31 -0.26 -20.54
C PRO A 143 -6.04 -1.47 -21.44
N LYS A 144 -7.09 -2.20 -21.81
CA LYS A 144 -6.99 -3.38 -22.70
C LYS A 144 -6.66 -3.02 -24.16
N PHE A 145 -6.77 -1.74 -24.53
CA PHE A 145 -6.49 -1.23 -25.88
C PHE A 145 -5.76 0.12 -25.82
N PRO A 146 -4.43 0.15 -25.74
CA PRO A 146 -3.68 1.39 -25.87
C PRO A 146 -3.70 1.79 -27.35
N THR A 147 -4.73 2.48 -27.81
CA THR A 147 -4.61 3.24 -29.06
C THR A 147 -3.71 4.45 -28.77
N MET A 148 -2.40 4.27 -28.88
CA MET A 148 -1.53 5.37 -29.24
C MET A 148 -1.81 5.68 -30.71
N LYS A 149 -2.50 6.79 -30.96
CA LYS A 149 -2.35 7.45 -32.26
C LYS A 149 -0.93 8.01 -32.26
N ILE A 150 -0.04 7.34 -33.00
CA ILE A 150 1.23 7.93 -33.44
C ILE A 150 0.90 9.08 -34.40
#